data_AF-A0AAW9J4R2-F1
#
_entry.id   AF-A0AAW9J4R2-F1
#
_cell.length_a   1.000
_cell.length_b   1.000
_cell.length_c   1.000
_cell.angle_alpha   90.00
_cell.angle_beta   90.00
_cell.angle_gamma   90.00
#
_symmetry.space_group_name_H-M   'P 1'
#
loop_
_entity.id
_entity.type
_entity.pdbx_description
1 polymer ?
#
loop_
_entity_poly.entity_id
_entity_poly.type
_entity_poly.pdbx_seq_one_letter_code
_entity_poly.pdbx_strand_id
1 'polypeptide(L)'
;ELLKKELEWLKEDVKNSDKKLKVLLTHQPPYYTNPDGGNALIKEMLPPVVDELGIDLVFSGHDHAYGRTKKLKNGVEDNEGAIYIVGGTTGQKHYQAVNDGSFEVYNDENTGIYTTLEFNNGEARIVAKKADGTIIDDFSLDKKPPEITINGVEDNKVYTDSKVKIQVSVDEEAEVSMTLNGEVYNGEEISKEGKY
;
A
#
# COMPACT_ATOMS: atom_id res chain seq x y z
N GLU A 1 -16.66 10.92 18.87
CA GLU A 1 -16.97 9.67 19.59
C GLU A 1 -17.16 8.45 18.69
N LEU A 2 -18.14 8.38 17.78
CA LEU A 2 -18.33 7.18 16.94
C LEU A 2 -17.13 6.87 16.04
N LEU A 3 -16.71 7.84 15.20
CA LEU A 3 -15.57 7.67 14.31
C LEU A 3 -14.28 7.25 15.04
N LYS A 4 -14.03 7.78 16.25
CA LYS A 4 -12.89 7.37 17.07
C LYS A 4 -12.95 5.87 17.38
N LYS A 5 -14.11 5.35 17.76
CA LYS A 5 -14.30 3.92 18.05
C LYS A 5 -14.11 3.06 16.80
N GLU A 6 -14.59 3.51 15.65
CA GLU A 6 -14.41 2.81 14.37
C GLU A 6 -12.93 2.77 13.95
N LEU A 7 -12.18 3.85 14.18
CA LEU A 7 -10.74 3.88 13.91
C LEU A 7 -9.93 2.98 14.86
N GLU A 8 -10.30 2.92 16.15
CA GLU A 8 -9.65 1.98 17.08
C GLU A 8 -9.97 0.53 16.71
N TRP A 9 -11.22 0.24 16.32
CA TRP A 9 -11.57 -1.07 15.77
C TRP A 9 -10.77 -1.41 14.51
N LEU A 10 -10.61 -0.46 13.58
CA LEU A 10 -9.79 -0.64 12.38
C LEU A 10 -8.34 -0.99 12.73
N LYS A 11 -7.77 -0.33 13.75
CA LYS A 11 -6.40 -0.64 14.21
C LYS A 11 -6.30 -2.07 14.74
N GLU A 12 -7.27 -2.52 15.51
CA GLU A 12 -7.31 -3.89 16.02
C GLU A 12 -7.47 -4.91 14.88
N ASP A 13 -8.36 -4.64 13.92
CA ASP A 13 -8.62 -5.53 12.78
C ASP A 13 -7.36 -5.70 11.91
N VAL A 14 -6.73 -4.59 11.51
CA VAL A 14 -5.55 -4.63 10.64
C VAL A 14 -4.33 -5.22 11.35
N LYS A 15 -4.16 -5.01 12.66
CA LYS A 15 -3.07 -5.64 13.44
C LYS A 15 -3.15 -7.16 13.47
N ASN A 16 -4.34 -7.73 13.28
CA ASN A 16 -4.55 -9.18 13.25
C ASN A 16 -4.44 -9.78 11.84
N SER A 17 -4.06 -8.98 10.83
CA SER A 17 -3.92 -9.42 9.44
C SER A 17 -2.44 -9.55 9.04
N ASP A 18 -2.12 -10.65 8.37
CA ASP A 18 -0.82 -10.92 7.73
C ASP A 18 -0.82 -10.61 6.22
N LYS A 19 -1.90 -10.01 5.71
CA LYS A 19 -2.03 -9.74 4.28
C LYS A 19 -1.16 -8.56 3.85
N LYS A 20 -0.48 -8.76 2.72
CA LYS A 20 0.44 -7.79 2.13
C LYS A 20 -0.25 -6.59 1.51
N LEU A 21 -1.38 -6.83 0.83
CA LEU A 21 -2.21 -5.77 0.27
C LEU A 21 -3.29 -5.42 1.29
N LYS A 22 -3.27 -4.19 1.77
CA LYS A 22 -4.27 -3.64 2.69
C LYS A 22 -5.10 -2.58 1.98
N VAL A 23 -6.40 -2.82 1.88
CA VAL A 23 -7.35 -1.93 1.21
C VAL A 23 -8.41 -1.48 2.20
N LEU A 24 -8.63 -0.18 2.29
CA LEU A 24 -9.68 0.42 3.09
C LEU A 24 -10.78 0.99 2.19
N LEU A 25 -12.03 0.80 2.60
CA LEU A 25 -13.21 1.41 2.01
C LEU A 25 -13.79 2.40 3.02
N THR A 26 -14.03 3.63 2.60
CA THR A 26 -14.79 4.63 3.35
C THR A 26 -15.77 5.32 2.41
N HIS A 27 -16.84 5.93 2.92
CA HIS A 27 -17.72 6.70 2.05
C HIS A 27 -17.11 8.06 1.72
N GLN A 28 -16.73 8.81 2.76
CA GLN A 28 -16.19 10.16 2.63
C GLN A 28 -14.67 10.12 2.42
N PRO A 29 -14.15 10.83 1.40
CA PRO A 29 -12.71 10.88 1.13
C PRO A 29 -11.96 11.85 2.06
N PRO A 30 -10.82 11.45 2.67
CA PRO A 30 -9.95 12.39 3.39
C PRO A 30 -9.19 13.34 2.45
N TYR A 31 -8.85 12.89 1.23
CA TYR A 31 -8.35 13.73 0.15
C TYR A 31 -9.45 13.82 -0.89
N TYR A 32 -10.05 15.00 -1.00
CA TYR A 32 -11.37 15.18 -1.60
C TYR A 32 -11.31 16.11 -2.81
N THR A 33 -12.17 15.84 -3.79
CA THR A 33 -12.37 16.66 -4.99
C THR A 33 -13.51 17.66 -4.81
N ASN A 34 -14.26 17.60 -3.70
CA ASN A 34 -15.34 18.54 -3.37
C ASN A 34 -15.14 19.19 -1.98
N PRO A 35 -14.72 20.48 -1.90
CA PRO A 35 -14.52 21.18 -0.63
C PRO A 35 -15.79 21.32 0.21
N ASP A 36 -16.95 21.36 -0.44
CA ASP A 36 -18.26 21.49 0.22
C ASP A 36 -18.84 20.13 0.65
N GLY A 37 -18.08 19.05 0.49
CA GLY A 37 -18.50 17.69 0.84
C GLY A 37 -18.55 17.40 2.35
N GLY A 38 -18.06 18.28 3.23
CA GLY A 38 -18.06 17.99 4.67
C GLY A 38 -17.08 16.87 5.06
N ASN A 39 -15.96 16.79 4.34
CA ASN A 39 -14.93 15.76 4.51
C ASN A 39 -13.89 16.09 5.61
N ALA A 40 -13.99 17.26 6.25
CA ALA A 40 -12.97 17.79 7.15
C ALA A 40 -12.62 16.86 8.32
N LEU A 41 -13.63 16.26 8.97
CA LEU A 41 -13.40 15.35 10.10
C LEU A 41 -12.65 14.08 9.67
N ILE A 42 -12.99 13.53 8.49
CA ILE A 42 -12.33 12.35 7.94
C ILE A 42 -10.91 12.69 7.52
N LYS A 43 -10.68 13.85 6.89
CA LYS A 43 -9.35 14.37 6.54
C LYS A 43 -8.45 14.53 7.77
N GLU A 44 -8.99 15.00 8.89
CA GLU A 44 -8.23 15.13 10.13
C GLU A 44 -7.86 13.78 10.74
N MET A 45 -8.82 12.85 10.82
CA MET A 45 -8.68 11.68 11.69
C MET A 45 -8.21 10.40 10.99
N LEU A 46 -8.53 10.21 9.70
CA LEU A 46 -8.27 8.94 9.01
C LEU A 46 -6.83 8.80 8.50
N PRO A 47 -6.20 9.79 7.83
CA PRO A 47 -4.84 9.63 7.29
C PRO A 47 -3.79 9.20 8.32
N PRO A 48 -3.76 9.73 9.56
CA PRO A 48 -2.78 9.26 10.55
C PRO A 48 -2.92 7.76 10.88
N VAL A 49 -4.14 7.22 10.86
CA VAL A 49 -4.42 5.80 11.11
C VAL A 49 -4.05 4.97 9.89
N VAL A 50 -4.31 5.47 8.68
CA VAL A 50 -3.86 4.85 7.42
C VAL A 50 -2.35 4.69 7.40
N ASP A 51 -1.62 5.74 7.79
CA ASP A 51 -0.16 5.75 7.87
C ASP A 51 0.35 4.79 8.96
N GLU A 52 -0.26 4.79 10.15
CA GLU A 52 0.08 3.87 11.26
C GLU A 52 -0.05 2.40 10.84
N LEU A 53 -1.10 2.08 10.09
CA LEU A 53 -1.46 0.71 9.75
C LEU A 53 -0.79 0.19 8.47
N GLY A 54 -0.11 1.08 7.73
CA GLY A 54 0.49 0.77 6.43
C GLY A 54 -0.56 0.31 5.43
N ILE A 55 -1.70 1.01 5.35
CA ILE A 55 -2.74 0.73 4.36
C ILE A 55 -2.26 1.23 2.99
N ASP A 56 -2.48 0.44 1.94
CA ASP A 56 -1.96 0.74 0.60
C ASP A 56 -2.91 1.59 -0.23
N LEU A 57 -4.19 1.25 -0.16
CA LEU A 57 -5.25 1.84 -0.97
C LEU A 57 -6.43 2.24 -0.07
N VAL A 58 -6.93 3.45 -0.28
CA VAL A 58 -8.17 3.92 0.34
C VAL A 58 -9.14 4.30 -0.77
N PHE A 59 -10.23 3.57 -0.91
CA PHE A 59 -11.30 3.92 -1.83
C PHE A 59 -12.39 4.70 -1.11
N SER A 60 -12.92 5.70 -1.81
CA SER A 60 -13.96 6.60 -1.34
C SER A 60 -14.95 6.93 -2.44
N GLY A 61 -16.10 7.48 -2.06
CA GLY A 61 -17.10 7.99 -3.00
C GLY A 61 -17.40 9.45 -2.71
N HIS A 62 -18.69 9.75 -2.50
CA HIS A 62 -19.23 11.01 -1.96
C HIS A 62 -19.12 12.25 -2.88
N ASP A 63 -17.93 12.52 -3.42
CA ASP A 63 -17.64 13.77 -4.13
C ASP A 63 -18.09 13.78 -5.60
N HIS A 64 -18.67 12.69 -6.10
CA HIS A 64 -19.23 12.60 -7.46
C HIS A 64 -18.29 13.01 -8.60
N ALA A 65 -16.99 12.80 -8.39
CA ALA A 65 -15.95 12.90 -9.40
C ALA A 65 -15.03 11.68 -9.30
N TYR A 66 -14.08 11.60 -10.23
CA TYR A 66 -12.98 10.65 -10.13
C TYR A 66 -11.68 11.40 -9.78
N GLY A 67 -10.93 10.86 -8.83
CA GLY A 67 -9.61 11.37 -8.47
C GLY A 67 -8.75 10.29 -7.83
N ARG A 68 -7.49 10.20 -8.23
CA ARG A 68 -6.45 9.41 -7.58
C ARG A 68 -5.33 10.32 -7.10
N THR A 69 -4.97 10.20 -5.83
CA THR A 69 -3.83 10.92 -5.27
C THR A 69 -2.50 10.35 -5.74
N LYS A 70 -1.45 11.14 -5.54
CA LYS A 70 -0.10 10.60 -5.36
C LYS A 70 -0.08 9.64 -4.15
N LYS A 71 1.05 8.96 -3.91
CA LYS A 71 1.25 8.29 -2.62
C LYS A 71 1.45 9.34 -1.54
N LEU A 72 0.64 9.31 -0.49
CA LEU A 72 0.65 10.33 0.55
C LEU A 72 0.89 9.72 1.93
N LYS A 73 1.82 10.32 2.66
CA LYS A 73 2.11 10.05 4.08
C LYS A 73 2.22 11.39 4.79
N ASN A 74 1.59 11.55 5.95
CA ASN A 74 1.52 12.83 6.66
C ASN A 74 1.05 14.01 5.79
N GLY A 75 0.19 13.76 4.80
CA GLY A 75 -0.34 14.80 3.91
C GLY A 75 0.58 15.25 2.78
N VAL A 76 1.77 14.66 2.63
CA VAL A 76 2.74 15.01 1.57
C VAL A 76 3.11 13.79 0.74
N GLU A 77 3.64 14.04 -0.46
CA GLU A 77 4.09 12.99 -1.38
C GLU A 77 5.25 12.18 -0.77
N ASP A 78 5.03 10.86 -0.64
CA ASP A 78 5.99 9.92 -0.04
C ASP A 78 5.77 8.53 -0.64
N ASN A 79 6.86 7.84 -1.04
CA ASN A 79 6.79 6.52 -1.67
C ASN A 79 6.29 5.41 -0.74
N GLU A 80 6.35 5.62 0.57
CA GLU A 80 5.79 4.74 1.60
C GLU A 80 4.33 5.07 1.95
N GLY A 81 3.76 6.11 1.35
CA GLY A 81 2.40 6.55 1.59
C GLY A 81 1.32 5.72 0.89
N ALA A 82 0.08 5.89 1.35
CA ALA A 82 -1.10 5.29 0.75
C ALA A 82 -1.56 6.06 -0.49
N ILE A 83 -2.27 5.38 -1.40
CA ILE A 83 -2.98 6.02 -2.51
C ILE A 83 -4.48 6.11 -2.16
N TYR A 84 -5.05 7.30 -2.33
CA TYR A 84 -6.46 7.58 -2.07
C TYR A 84 -7.18 7.76 -3.40
N ILE A 85 -8.32 7.07 -3.55
CA ILE A 85 -9.11 7.04 -4.79
C ILE A 85 -10.53 7.46 -4.47
N VAL A 86 -10.94 8.59 -5.04
CA VAL A 86 -12.32 9.05 -5.10
C VAL A 86 -12.96 8.42 -6.34
N GLY A 87 -13.87 7.47 -6.15
CA GLY A 87 -14.64 6.78 -7.18
C GLY A 87 -16.13 7.12 -7.11
N GLY A 88 -16.48 8.38 -6.84
CA GLY A 88 -17.86 8.80 -6.55
C GLY A 88 -18.76 8.98 -7.78
N THR A 89 -18.21 8.91 -8.99
CA THR A 89 -18.89 9.32 -10.24
C THR A 89 -19.49 8.16 -11.04
N THR A 90 -19.91 7.06 -10.41
CA THR A 90 -20.57 5.94 -11.12
C THR A 90 -22.01 6.25 -11.53
N GLY A 91 -22.66 7.21 -10.86
CA GLY A 91 -24.04 7.61 -11.10
C GLY A 91 -24.21 8.78 -12.07
N GLN A 92 -25.41 9.37 -12.11
CA GLN A 92 -25.77 10.48 -13.01
C GLN A 92 -25.47 11.87 -12.42
N LYS A 93 -25.13 11.93 -11.13
CA LYS A 93 -24.84 13.19 -10.45
C LYS A 93 -23.33 13.39 -10.44
N HIS A 94 -22.91 14.59 -10.80
CA HIS A 94 -21.50 14.96 -10.96
C HIS A 94 -21.26 16.31 -10.31
N TYR A 95 -20.06 16.49 -9.75
CA TYR A 95 -19.59 17.78 -9.25
C TYR A 95 -18.28 18.15 -9.95
N GLN A 96 -18.02 19.44 -10.05
CA GLN A 96 -16.72 19.91 -10.53
C GLN A 96 -15.65 19.48 -9.54
N ALA A 97 -14.66 18.73 -10.03
CA ALA A 97 -13.52 18.32 -9.22
C ALA A 97 -12.58 19.51 -8.98
N VAL A 98 -12.10 19.65 -7.75
CA VAL A 98 -10.95 20.51 -7.44
C VAL A 98 -9.72 19.65 -7.17
N ASN A 99 -8.55 20.19 -7.49
CA ASN A 99 -7.27 19.59 -7.15
C ASN A 99 -6.45 20.59 -6.34
N ASP A 100 -6.11 20.22 -5.10
CA ASP A 100 -5.26 21.00 -4.18
C ASP A 100 -3.76 20.71 -4.35
N GLY A 101 -3.39 19.92 -5.37
CA GLY A 101 -2.04 19.45 -5.65
C GLY A 101 -1.77 18.01 -5.19
N SER A 102 -2.70 17.41 -4.43
CA SER A 102 -2.56 16.02 -3.97
C SER A 102 -2.93 14.97 -5.03
N PHE A 103 -3.71 15.34 -6.05
CA PHE A 103 -4.16 14.43 -7.10
C PHE A 103 -3.15 14.30 -8.24
N GLU A 104 -2.75 13.06 -8.52
CA GLU A 104 -1.96 12.68 -9.69
C GLU A 104 -2.85 12.59 -10.94
N VAL A 105 -4.04 12.03 -10.77
CA VAL A 105 -5.05 11.92 -11.83
C VAL A 105 -6.38 12.40 -11.26
N TYR A 106 -7.13 13.19 -12.04
CA TYR A 106 -8.50 13.54 -11.74
C TYR A 106 -9.28 13.71 -13.04
N ASN A 107 -10.59 13.53 -12.96
CA ASN A 107 -11.49 13.74 -14.08
C ASN A 107 -12.69 14.58 -13.61
N ASP A 108 -12.84 15.75 -14.22
CA ASP A 108 -13.89 16.72 -13.97
C ASP A 108 -15.04 16.63 -14.99
N GLU A 109 -14.97 15.70 -15.94
CA GLU A 109 -16.07 15.44 -16.87
C GLU A 109 -17.29 14.84 -16.16
N ASN A 110 -18.48 15.28 -16.57
CA ASN A 110 -19.77 14.73 -16.13
C ASN A 110 -20.04 13.36 -16.79
N THR A 111 -19.24 12.36 -16.43
CA THR A 111 -19.33 11.00 -16.96
C THR A 111 -19.30 9.94 -15.87
N GLY A 112 -20.02 8.86 -16.12
CA GLY A 112 -19.97 7.63 -15.34
C GLY A 112 -18.58 7.01 -15.39
N ILE A 113 -17.90 6.82 -14.26
CA ILE A 113 -16.63 6.08 -14.16
C ILE A 113 -16.76 5.01 -13.08
N TYR A 114 -16.35 3.77 -13.40
CA TYR A 114 -16.21 2.68 -12.45
C TYR A 114 -14.74 2.26 -12.33
N THR A 115 -14.37 1.74 -11.16
CA THR A 115 -12.99 1.33 -10.87
C THR A 115 -12.96 -0.17 -10.56
N THR A 116 -12.01 -0.88 -11.14
CA THR A 116 -11.74 -2.30 -10.87
C THR A 116 -10.39 -2.45 -10.18
N LEU A 117 -10.29 -3.37 -9.23
CA LEU A 117 -9.04 -3.83 -8.64
C LEU A 117 -8.89 -5.33 -8.94
N GLU A 118 -7.78 -5.70 -9.53
CA GLU A 118 -7.36 -7.09 -9.75
C GLU A 118 -6.07 -7.34 -8.97
N PHE A 119 -6.02 -8.40 -8.16
CA PHE A 119 -4.82 -8.78 -7.42
C PHE A 119 -4.36 -10.16 -7.86
N ASN A 120 -3.21 -10.23 -8.53
CA ASN A 120 -2.67 -11.46 -9.11
C ASN A 120 -1.15 -11.50 -8.95
N ASN A 121 -0.61 -12.63 -8.48
CA ASN A 121 0.83 -12.86 -8.33
C ASN A 121 1.59 -11.72 -7.61
N GLY A 122 0.99 -11.13 -6.58
CA GLY A 122 1.60 -10.03 -5.83
C GLY A 122 1.48 -8.67 -6.51
N GLU A 123 0.83 -8.54 -7.67
CA GLU A 123 0.56 -7.25 -8.30
C GLU A 123 -0.92 -6.86 -8.09
N ALA A 124 -1.17 -5.65 -7.61
CA ALA A 124 -2.51 -5.07 -7.55
C ALA A 124 -2.66 -4.07 -8.70
N ARG A 125 -3.45 -4.41 -9.72
CA ARG A 125 -3.76 -3.51 -10.84
C ARG A 125 -5.12 -2.85 -10.63
N ILE A 126 -5.14 -1.52 -10.74
CA ILE A 126 -6.34 -0.71 -10.59
C ILE A 126 -6.61 -0.01 -11.91
N VAL A 127 -7.85 -0.11 -12.40
CA VAL A 127 -8.25 0.54 -13.65
C VAL A 127 -9.57 1.27 -13.47
N ALA A 128 -9.59 2.55 -13.80
CA ALA A 128 -10.81 3.36 -13.85
C ALA A 128 -11.27 3.53 -15.30
N LYS A 129 -12.55 3.25 -15.59
CA LYS A 129 -13.10 3.24 -16.94
C LYS A 129 -14.46 3.91 -17.03
N LYS A 130 -14.75 4.52 -18.18
CA LYS A 130 -16.11 4.91 -18.58
C LYS A 130 -16.90 3.67 -19.04
N ALA A 131 -18.23 3.82 -19.13
CA ALA A 131 -19.13 2.74 -19.57
C ALA A 131 -18.85 2.25 -21.02
N ASP A 132 -18.27 3.10 -21.86
CA ASP A 132 -17.86 2.76 -23.24
C ASP A 132 -16.51 2.02 -23.31
N GLY A 133 -15.87 1.78 -22.16
CA GLY A 133 -14.56 1.12 -22.06
C GLY A 133 -13.36 2.06 -22.10
N THR A 134 -13.56 3.38 -22.29
CA THR A 134 -12.48 4.36 -22.25
C THR A 134 -11.77 4.32 -20.89
N ILE A 135 -10.46 4.10 -20.89
CA ILE A 135 -9.63 4.09 -19.69
C ILE A 135 -9.35 5.54 -19.28
N ILE A 136 -9.63 5.87 -18.02
CA ILE A 136 -9.33 7.15 -17.40
C ILE A 136 -8.03 7.08 -16.62
N ASP A 137 -7.79 5.95 -15.96
CA ASP A 137 -6.60 5.70 -15.16
C ASP A 137 -6.29 4.20 -15.13
N ASP A 138 -5.00 3.86 -15.14
CA ASP A 138 -4.48 2.50 -15.11
C ASP A 138 -3.12 2.50 -14.42
N PHE A 139 -3.05 1.93 -13.23
CA PHE A 139 -1.82 1.84 -12.46
C PHE A 139 -1.76 0.53 -11.69
N SER A 140 -0.56 0.18 -11.22
CA SER A 140 -0.33 -1.03 -10.44
C SER A 140 0.51 -0.76 -9.21
N LEU A 141 0.28 -1.55 -8.17
CA LEU A 141 1.14 -1.64 -6.98
C LEU A 141 1.83 -3.00 -6.98
N ASP A 142 3.15 -2.99 -6.88
CA ASP A 142 3.92 -4.20 -6.64
C ASP A 142 3.90 -4.55 -5.14
N LYS A 143 3.46 -5.77 -4.85
CA LYS A 143 3.41 -6.43 -3.54
C LYS A 143 4.02 -7.84 -3.61
N LYS A 144 4.79 -8.12 -4.66
CA LYS A 144 5.60 -9.34 -4.73
C LYS A 144 6.61 -9.32 -3.58
N PRO A 145 6.80 -10.45 -2.87
CA PRO A 145 7.94 -10.55 -1.98
C PRO A 145 9.23 -10.49 -2.80
N PRO A 146 10.30 -9.88 -2.25
CA PRO A 146 11.64 -10.13 -2.76
C PRO A 146 11.94 -11.63 -2.76
N GLU A 147 12.63 -12.10 -3.80
CA GLU A 147 13.23 -13.41 -3.84
C GLU A 147 14.57 -13.40 -3.09
N ILE A 148 14.65 -14.14 -1.99
CA ILE A 148 15.86 -14.26 -1.18
C ILE A 148 16.54 -15.58 -1.54
N THR A 149 17.78 -15.49 -2.03
CA THR A 149 18.63 -16.66 -2.28
C THR A 149 19.71 -16.78 -1.20
N ILE A 150 19.84 -17.97 -0.61
CA ILE A 150 20.88 -18.30 0.36
C ILE A 150 21.82 -19.34 -0.26
N ASN A 151 23.10 -18.97 -0.38
CA ASN A 151 24.17 -19.80 -0.93
C ASN A 151 25.26 -20.06 0.11
N GLY A 152 26.11 -21.06 -0.17
CA GLY A 152 27.25 -21.42 0.68
C GLY A 152 26.87 -22.28 1.90
N VAL A 153 25.58 -22.54 2.09
CA VAL A 153 25.04 -23.48 3.07
C VAL A 153 23.87 -24.29 2.47
N GLU A 154 23.60 -25.43 3.08
CA GLU A 154 22.51 -26.35 2.78
C GLU A 154 21.83 -26.69 4.11
N ASP A 155 20.50 -26.82 4.07
CA ASP A 155 19.71 -27.12 5.26
C ASP A 155 20.14 -28.44 5.90
N ASN A 156 20.30 -28.43 7.23
CA ASN A 156 20.74 -29.57 8.05
C ASN A 156 22.11 -30.20 7.68
N LYS A 157 22.95 -29.52 6.90
CA LYS A 157 24.28 -30.04 6.53
C LYS A 157 25.32 -29.83 7.63
N VAL A 158 26.20 -30.81 7.79
CA VAL A 158 27.37 -30.75 8.69
C VAL A 158 28.62 -30.44 7.86
N TYR A 159 29.38 -29.44 8.31
CA TYR A 159 30.64 -29.03 7.68
C TYR A 159 31.79 -29.34 8.63
N THR A 160 32.65 -30.31 8.28
CA THR A 160 33.71 -30.81 9.18
C THR A 160 35.07 -30.19 8.92
N ASP A 161 35.38 -29.85 7.67
CA ASP A 161 36.72 -29.40 7.26
C ASP A 161 36.65 -28.15 6.37
N SER A 162 35.61 -27.34 6.54
CA SER A 162 35.34 -26.18 5.68
C SER A 162 34.97 -24.97 6.51
N LYS A 163 35.61 -23.85 6.17
CA LYS A 163 35.12 -22.53 6.53
C LYS A 163 33.81 -22.29 5.78
N VAL A 164 32.76 -21.95 6.52
CA VAL A 164 31.43 -21.75 5.95
C VAL A 164 31.20 -20.26 5.78
N LYS A 165 30.82 -19.84 4.58
CA LYS A 165 30.43 -18.46 4.32
C LYS A 165 29.03 -18.44 3.72
N ILE A 166 28.07 -17.99 4.53
CA ILE A 166 26.69 -17.77 4.08
C ILE A 166 26.68 -16.55 3.17
N GLN A 167 26.13 -16.70 1.98
CA GLN A 167 25.93 -15.61 1.02
C GLN A 167 24.44 -15.43 0.82
N VAL A 168 23.94 -14.24 1.14
CA VAL A 168 22.53 -13.88 0.94
C VAL A 168 22.48 -12.85 -0.19
N SER A 169 21.59 -13.08 -1.15
CA SER A 169 21.28 -12.14 -2.21
C SER A 169 19.77 -11.97 -2.33
N VAL A 170 19.36 -10.74 -2.64
CA VAL A 170 17.97 -10.36 -2.92
C VAL A 170 17.90 -9.92 -4.38
N ASP A 171 16.79 -10.23 -5.06
CA ASP A 171 16.56 -9.91 -6.48
C ASP A 171 16.24 -8.43 -6.74
N GLU A 172 15.96 -7.67 -5.69
CA GLU A 172 15.70 -6.23 -5.71
C GLU A 172 16.54 -5.47 -4.66
N GLU A 173 16.52 -4.14 -4.75
CA GLU A 173 17.18 -3.27 -3.77
C GLU A 173 16.42 -3.35 -2.44
N ALA A 174 17.08 -3.88 -1.40
CA ALA A 174 16.49 -4.11 -0.10
C ALA A 174 17.50 -3.88 1.03
N GLU A 175 16.99 -3.47 2.20
CA GLU A 175 17.76 -3.53 3.44
C GLU A 175 17.78 -4.98 3.95
N VAL A 176 18.96 -5.61 3.90
CA VAL A 176 19.13 -7.01 4.32
C VAL A 176 19.62 -7.06 5.76
N SER A 177 18.83 -7.64 6.64
CA SER A 177 19.26 -8.02 7.98
C SER A 177 19.33 -9.55 8.10
N MET A 178 20.40 -10.04 8.70
CA MET A 178 20.63 -11.46 8.90
C MET A 178 20.91 -11.72 10.37
N THR A 179 20.44 -12.86 10.86
CA THR A 179 20.76 -13.33 12.21
C THR A 179 21.27 -14.75 12.18
N LEU A 180 22.26 -15.06 13.02
CA LEU A 180 22.77 -16.40 13.26
C LEU A 180 22.51 -16.74 14.73
N ASN A 181 21.69 -17.76 15.01
CA ASN A 181 21.21 -18.07 16.36
C ASN A 181 20.60 -16.88 17.14
N GLY A 182 19.95 -15.95 16.44
CA GLY A 182 19.31 -14.77 17.04
C GLY A 182 20.25 -13.58 17.29
N GLU A 183 21.55 -13.71 17.02
CA GLU A 183 22.50 -12.59 17.03
C GLU A 183 22.68 -12.03 15.61
N VAL A 184 22.91 -10.72 15.47
CA VAL A 184 23.14 -10.07 14.18
C VAL A 184 24.36 -10.71 13.49
N TYR A 185 24.18 -11.08 12.22
CA TYR A 185 25.21 -11.71 11.41
C TYR A 185 25.55 -10.83 10.21
N ASN A 186 26.81 -10.46 10.09
CA ASN A 186 27.28 -9.50 9.08
C ASN A 186 27.85 -10.17 7.82
N GLY A 187 27.60 -11.46 7.60
CA GLY A 187 28.18 -12.19 6.46
C GLY A 187 29.63 -12.62 6.64
N GLU A 188 30.12 -12.63 7.88
CA GLU A 188 31.48 -13.05 8.21
C GLU A 188 31.66 -14.57 8.09
N GLU A 189 32.87 -15.01 7.78
CA GLU A 189 33.18 -16.44 7.66
C GLU A 189 33.04 -17.16 9.01
N ILE A 190 32.31 -18.26 9.03
CA ILE A 190 32.12 -19.12 10.20
C ILE A 190 33.22 -20.19 10.18
N SER A 191 34.09 -20.14 11.17
CA SER A 191 35.19 -21.10 11.35
C SER A 191 35.20 -21.77 12.72
N LYS A 192 34.36 -21.32 13.65
CA LYS A 192 34.26 -21.88 14.99
C LYS A 192 33.35 -23.11 14.94
N GLU A 193 33.69 -24.14 15.71
CA GLU A 193 32.81 -25.29 15.89
C GLU A 193 31.56 -24.87 16.66
N GLY A 194 30.39 -25.34 16.20
CA GLY A 194 29.13 -25.01 16.83
C GLY A 194 27.93 -25.43 16.00
N LYS A 195 26.74 -25.31 16.60
CA LYS A 195 25.47 -25.37 15.90
C LYS A 195 25.02 -23.94 15.64
N TYR A 196 24.84 -23.59 14.38
CA TYR A 196 24.54 -22.25 13.89
C TYR A 196 23.18 -22.19 13.22
#